data_AF-A0A5U7HXK8-F1
#
_entry.id   AF-A0A5U7HXK8-F1
#
_cell.length_a   1.000
_cell.length_b   1.000
_cell.length_c   1.000
_cell.angle_alpha   90.00
_cell.angle_beta   90.00
_cell.angle_gamma   90.00
#
_symmetry.space_group_name_H-M   'P 1'
#
loop_
_entity.id
_entity.type
_entity.pdbx_description
1 polymer ?
#
loop_
_entity_poly.entity_id
_entity_poly.type
_entity_poly.pdbx_seq_one_letter_code
_entity_poly.pdbx_strand_id
1 'polypeptide(L)'
;MKKNSTDNLIEFRYMGYFLLAVILLPLLSMLVYISFNSEWMTNNPKSYLLGYILFSSFCLIRLFILRGSYKYANDLILAISAGWIGTSYLTTGQKTFDELPSLDLLKDNPFLFYAIAFKFILVCSSLISKIVITLIEFIRAWIQEEKDFNGINA
;
A
#
# COMPACT_ATOMS: atom_id res chain seq x y z
N MET A 1 -27.72 7.73 -23.18
CA MET A 1 -26.52 7.45 -24.01
C MET A 1 -25.85 6.21 -23.46
N LYS A 2 -25.77 5.11 -24.24
CA LYS A 2 -25.03 3.89 -23.86
C LYS A 2 -23.53 4.20 -23.97
N LYS A 3 -22.80 4.15 -22.86
CA LYS A 3 -21.33 4.26 -22.84
C LYS A 3 -20.77 3.01 -23.55
N ASN A 4 -19.96 3.19 -24.59
CA ASN A 4 -19.46 2.09 -25.42
C ASN A 4 -18.50 1.21 -24.61
N SER A 5 -18.51 -0.11 -24.87
CA SER A 5 -17.66 -1.09 -24.15
C SER A 5 -16.16 -0.81 -24.26
N THR A 6 -15.73 -0.10 -25.32
CA THR A 6 -14.36 0.36 -25.54
C THR A 6 -13.94 1.47 -24.58
N ASP A 7 -14.86 2.34 -24.14
CA ASP A 7 -14.55 3.42 -23.19
C ASP A 7 -14.24 2.85 -21.79
N ASN A 8 -14.93 1.76 -21.42
CA ASN A 8 -14.68 1.05 -20.17
C ASN A 8 -13.29 0.37 -20.17
N LEU A 9 -12.85 -0.17 -21.31
CA LEU A 9 -11.53 -0.79 -21.48
C LEU A 9 -10.38 0.23 -21.37
N ILE A 10 -10.59 1.44 -21.90
CA ILE A 10 -9.63 2.54 -21.82
C ILE A 10 -9.51 3.05 -20.37
N GLU A 11 -10.64 3.24 -19.68
CA GLU A 11 -10.65 3.60 -18.26
C GLU A 11 -9.98 2.54 -17.37
N PHE A 12 -10.13 1.25 -17.69
CA PHE A 12 -9.44 0.16 -16.97
C PHE A 12 -7.92 0.20 -17.16
N ARG A 13 -7.42 0.54 -18.36
CA ARG A 13 -5.99 0.67 -18.63
C ARG A 13 -5.35 1.78 -17.80
N TYR A 14 -5.91 2.99 -17.81
CA TYR A 14 -5.39 4.13 -17.02
C TYR A 14 -5.38 3.86 -15.52
N MET A 15 -6.31 3.03 -15.06
CA MET A 15 -6.42 2.64 -13.67
C MET A 15 -5.37 1.60 -13.24
N GLY A 16 -5.07 0.62 -14.10
CA GLY A 16 -3.93 -0.28 -13.91
C GLY A 16 -2.60 0.48 -13.89
N TYR A 17 -2.43 1.48 -14.75
CA TYR A 17 -1.26 2.36 -14.73
C TYR A 17 -1.18 3.21 -13.45
N PHE A 18 -2.31 3.64 -12.88
CA PHE A 18 -2.32 4.37 -11.62
C PHE A 18 -1.94 3.47 -10.43
N LEU A 19 -2.42 2.23 -10.42
CA LEU A 19 -2.05 1.25 -9.38
C LEU A 19 -0.57 0.89 -9.44
N LEU A 20 -0.07 0.65 -10.66
CA LEU A 20 1.37 0.55 -10.94
C LEU A 20 2.09 1.82 -10.51
N ALA A 21 1.56 3.02 -10.77
CA ALA A 21 2.17 4.26 -10.35
C ALA A 21 2.21 4.40 -8.82
N VAL A 22 1.20 3.99 -8.05
CA VAL A 22 1.24 4.09 -6.58
C VAL A 22 2.17 3.05 -5.93
N ILE A 23 2.40 1.91 -6.60
CA ILE A 23 3.37 0.89 -6.15
C ILE A 23 4.80 1.22 -6.65
N LEU A 24 4.93 1.75 -7.87
CA LEU A 24 6.20 2.11 -8.50
C LEU A 24 6.69 3.51 -8.10
N LEU A 25 5.82 4.46 -7.74
CA LEU A 25 6.24 5.76 -7.22
C LEU A 25 7.13 5.60 -5.98
N PRO A 26 6.84 4.70 -5.02
CA PRO A 26 7.77 4.32 -3.95
C PRO A 26 9.13 3.88 -4.40
N LEU A 27 9.20 3.02 -5.43
CA LEU A 27 10.46 2.58 -6.00
C LEU A 27 11.19 3.74 -6.68
N LEU A 28 10.48 4.53 -7.49
CA LEU A 28 11.02 5.69 -8.20
C LEU A 28 11.42 6.82 -7.26
N SER A 29 10.67 7.10 -6.21
CA SER A 29 10.98 8.15 -5.23
C SER A 29 12.15 7.75 -4.37
N MET A 30 12.28 6.48 -3.97
CA MET A 30 13.51 5.98 -3.33
C MET A 30 14.69 6.12 -4.29
N LEU A 31 14.58 5.70 -5.56
CA LEU A 31 15.67 5.78 -6.55
C LEU A 31 16.07 7.23 -6.89
N VAL A 32 15.11 8.11 -7.09
CA VAL A 32 15.34 9.54 -7.34
C VAL A 32 15.93 10.20 -6.09
N TYR A 33 15.44 9.89 -4.89
CA TYR A 33 15.95 10.50 -3.66
C TYR A 33 17.37 10.03 -3.29
N ILE A 34 17.69 8.74 -3.52
CA ILE A 34 19.09 8.22 -3.45
C ILE A 34 20.02 9.01 -4.36
N SER A 35 19.50 9.51 -5.49
CA SER A 35 20.28 10.26 -6.47
C SER A 35 20.48 11.74 -6.11
N PHE A 36 19.69 12.31 -5.17
CA PHE A 36 19.66 13.77 -4.95
C PHE A 36 19.77 14.25 -3.50
N ASN A 37 19.55 13.43 -2.46
CA ASN A 37 19.64 13.93 -1.06
C ASN A 37 19.92 12.83 -0.01
N SER A 38 21.16 12.32 0.03
CA SER A 38 21.57 11.23 0.93
C SER A 38 21.63 11.60 2.41
N GLU A 39 21.82 12.89 2.76
CA GLU A 39 22.10 13.31 4.15
C GLU A 39 20.94 13.06 5.12
N TRP A 40 19.70 13.35 4.73
CA TRP A 40 18.57 13.30 5.66
C TRP A 40 18.14 11.86 5.99
N MET A 41 18.17 10.96 5.00
CA MET A 41 17.89 9.53 5.19
C MET A 41 18.99 8.85 6.03
N THR A 42 20.24 9.26 5.87
CA THR A 42 21.36 8.71 6.65
C THR A 42 21.28 9.14 8.12
N ASN A 43 20.87 10.40 8.37
CA ASN A 43 20.79 10.96 9.72
C ASN A 43 19.48 10.59 10.47
N ASN A 44 18.36 10.42 9.76
CA ASN A 44 17.04 10.13 10.36
C ASN A 44 16.23 9.07 9.55
N PRO A 45 16.76 7.85 9.37
CA PRO A 45 16.17 6.84 8.48
C PRO A 45 14.74 6.43 8.89
N LYS A 46 14.46 6.36 10.20
CA LYS A 46 13.16 5.93 10.73
C LYS A 46 12.05 6.93 10.41
N SER A 47 12.30 8.22 10.65
CA SER A 47 11.33 9.29 10.42
C SER A 47 11.00 9.45 8.94
N TYR A 48 12.01 9.32 8.08
CA TYR A 48 11.83 9.33 6.63
C TYR A 48 10.91 8.18 6.18
N LEU A 49 11.21 6.96 6.64
CA LEU A 49 10.46 5.76 6.26
C LEU A 49 9.01 5.81 6.77
N LEU A 50 8.79 6.35 7.97
CA LEU A 50 7.46 6.61 8.51
C LEU A 50 6.67 7.63 7.67
N GLY A 51 7.28 8.77 7.34
CA GLY A 51 6.65 9.78 6.49
C GLY A 51 6.25 9.22 5.13
N TYR A 52 7.10 8.38 4.56
CA TYR A 52 6.85 7.71 3.30
C TYR A 52 5.67 6.72 3.37
N ILE A 53 5.60 5.91 4.44
CA ILE A 53 4.49 5.00 4.70
C ILE A 53 3.17 5.78 4.82
N LEU A 54 3.15 6.87 5.58
CA LEU A 54 1.94 7.67 5.78
C LEU A 54 1.46 8.32 4.47
N PHE A 55 2.37 8.90 3.69
CA PHE A 55 2.06 9.48 2.39
C PHE A 55 1.48 8.43 1.42
N SER A 56 2.13 7.27 1.31
CA SER A 56 1.68 6.17 0.45
C SER A 56 0.31 5.65 0.88
N SER A 57 0.08 5.52 2.19
CA SER A 57 -1.22 5.12 2.76
C SER A 57 -2.31 6.10 2.36
N PHE A 58 -2.04 7.41 2.43
CA PHE A 58 -2.99 8.44 2.03
C PHE A 58 -3.34 8.35 0.54
N CYS A 59 -2.36 8.11 -0.33
CA CYS A 59 -2.60 7.89 -1.75
C CYS A 59 -3.51 6.68 -2.01
N LEU A 60 -3.29 5.55 -1.32
CA LEU A 60 -4.13 4.35 -1.42
C LEU A 60 -5.56 4.59 -0.92
N ILE A 61 -5.73 5.34 0.17
CA ILE A 61 -7.06 5.73 0.67
C ILE A 61 -7.78 6.61 -0.35
N ARG A 62 -7.09 7.62 -0.90
CA ARG A 62 -7.67 8.51 -1.91
C ARG A 62 -8.07 7.74 -3.16
N LEU A 63 -7.29 6.74 -3.54
CA LEU A 63 -7.64 5.84 -4.64
C LEU A 63 -8.94 5.08 -4.38
N PHE A 64 -9.08 4.49 -3.19
CA PHE A 64 -10.30 3.81 -2.81
C PHE A 64 -11.52 4.73 -2.85
N ILE A 65 -11.39 5.97 -2.39
CA ILE A 65 -12.47 6.97 -2.47
C ILE A 65 -12.88 7.23 -3.92
N LEU A 66 -11.92 7.29 -4.85
CA LEU A 66 -12.21 7.48 -6.27
C LEU A 66 -12.84 6.24 -6.92
N ARG A 67 -12.40 5.03 -6.55
CA ARG A 67 -12.97 3.76 -7.04
C ARG A 67 -12.85 2.64 -5.99
N GLY A 68 -13.98 2.05 -5.63
CA GLY A 68 -14.01 0.99 -4.61
C GLY A 68 -13.20 -0.28 -4.95
N SER A 69 -12.94 -0.55 -6.23
CA SER A 69 -12.20 -1.77 -6.64
C SER A 69 -10.74 -1.79 -6.17
N TYR A 70 -10.16 -0.64 -5.78
CA TYR A 70 -8.82 -0.58 -5.20
C TYR A 70 -8.71 -1.32 -3.87
N LYS A 71 -9.83 -1.51 -3.15
CA LYS A 71 -9.88 -2.39 -1.98
C LYS A 71 -9.37 -3.78 -2.31
N TYR A 72 -9.84 -4.38 -3.41
CA TYR A 72 -9.46 -5.74 -3.79
C TYR A 72 -7.99 -5.83 -4.21
N ALA A 73 -7.47 -4.81 -4.87
CA ALA A 73 -6.06 -4.76 -5.21
C ALA A 73 -5.18 -4.62 -3.96
N ASN A 74 -5.58 -3.78 -3.01
CA ASN A 74 -4.90 -3.66 -1.72
C ASN A 74 -4.93 -4.99 -0.94
N ASP A 75 -6.06 -5.69 -0.97
CA ASP A 75 -6.23 -7.00 -0.35
C ASP A 75 -5.34 -8.07 -1.02
N LEU A 76 -5.21 -8.03 -2.34
CA LEU A 76 -4.31 -8.91 -3.09
C LEU A 76 -2.84 -8.66 -2.69
N ILE A 77 -2.43 -7.41 -2.58
CA ILE A 77 -1.08 -7.03 -2.14
C ILE A 77 -0.79 -7.58 -0.74
N LEU A 78 -1.73 -7.40 0.20
CA LEU A 78 -1.61 -7.95 1.55
C LEU A 78 -1.56 -9.47 1.55
N ALA A 79 -2.38 -10.14 0.75
CA ALA A 79 -2.40 -11.61 0.66
C ALA A 79 -1.09 -12.17 0.10
N ILE A 80 -0.56 -11.57 -0.98
CA ILE A 80 0.74 -11.94 -1.54
C ILE A 80 1.85 -11.71 -0.51
N SER A 81 1.82 -10.58 0.19
CA SER A 81 2.83 -10.25 1.19
C SER A 81 2.79 -11.18 2.39
N ALA A 82 1.60 -11.55 2.86
CA ALA A 82 1.42 -12.52 3.93
C ALA A 82 1.88 -13.93 3.50
N GLY A 83 1.56 -14.33 2.26
CA GLY A 83 2.07 -15.58 1.68
C GLY A 83 3.60 -15.60 1.59
N TRP A 84 4.21 -14.49 1.18
CA TRP A 84 5.66 -14.33 1.18
C TRP A 84 6.25 -14.44 2.58
N ILE A 85 5.69 -13.74 3.56
CA ILE A 85 6.12 -13.81 4.98
C ILE A 85 6.04 -15.25 5.48
N GLY A 86 4.88 -15.88 5.35
CA GLY A 86 4.66 -17.25 5.81
C GLY A 86 5.62 -18.24 5.15
N THR A 87 5.83 -18.13 3.84
CA THR A 87 6.76 -19.00 3.11
C THR A 87 8.21 -18.75 3.52
N SER A 88 8.60 -17.49 3.71
CA SER A 88 9.97 -17.15 4.16
C SER A 88 10.25 -17.67 5.56
N TYR A 89 9.27 -17.57 6.47
CA TYR A 89 9.37 -18.08 7.83
C TYR A 89 9.47 -19.60 7.86
N LEU A 90 8.65 -20.30 7.05
CA LEU A 90 8.68 -21.76 6.94
C LEU A 90 10.00 -22.27 6.35
N THR A 91 10.58 -21.57 5.37
CA THR A 91 11.78 -22.04 4.67
C THR A 91 13.08 -21.70 5.38
N THR A 92 13.16 -20.54 6.05
CA THR A 92 14.41 -20.07 6.68
C THR A 92 14.40 -20.17 8.20
N GLY A 93 13.23 -20.32 8.84
CA GLY A 93 13.07 -20.25 10.30
C GLY A 93 13.35 -18.86 10.88
N GLN A 94 13.67 -17.88 10.03
CA GLN A 94 14.08 -16.53 10.43
C GLN A 94 12.98 -15.52 10.07
N LYS A 95 12.88 -14.48 10.90
CA LYS A 95 12.00 -13.32 10.65
C LYS A 95 12.70 -12.24 9.81
N THR A 96 13.60 -12.64 8.93
CA THR A 96 14.51 -11.77 8.16
C THR A 96 13.79 -10.71 7.33
N PHE A 97 12.49 -10.87 7.08
CA PHE A 97 11.67 -9.93 6.33
C PHE A 97 10.64 -9.16 7.17
N ASP A 98 10.55 -9.38 8.48
CA ASP A 98 9.61 -8.65 9.36
C ASP A 98 10.28 -7.46 10.06
N GLU A 99 11.61 -7.44 10.11
CA GLU A 99 12.38 -6.39 10.74
C GLU A 99 12.80 -5.30 9.75
N LEU A 100 12.86 -4.06 10.23
CA LEU A 100 13.43 -2.95 9.47
C LEU A 100 14.89 -3.30 9.14
N PRO A 101 15.34 -3.19 7.87
CA PRO A 101 16.68 -3.62 7.52
C PRO A 101 17.73 -2.74 8.20
N SER A 102 18.81 -3.35 8.71
CA SER A 102 19.89 -2.60 9.36
C SER A 102 20.67 -1.78 8.33
N LEU A 103 21.20 -0.62 8.75
CA LEU A 103 22.06 0.20 7.88
C LEU A 103 23.35 -0.53 7.50
N ASP A 104 23.81 -1.49 8.30
CA ASP A 104 24.97 -2.31 7.96
C ASP A 104 24.69 -3.22 6.76
N LEU A 105 23.44 -3.70 6.61
CA LEU A 105 23.00 -4.47 5.46
C LEU A 105 23.07 -3.67 4.15
N LEU A 106 22.96 -2.33 4.22
CA LEU A 106 23.13 -1.47 3.04
C LEU A 106 24.56 -1.53 2.48
N LYS A 107 25.56 -1.70 3.36
CA LYS A 107 26.97 -1.78 2.97
C LYS A 107 27.31 -3.15 2.41
N ASP A 108 26.83 -4.21 3.05
CA ASP A 108 27.18 -5.58 2.70
C ASP A 108 26.36 -6.11 1.52
N ASN A 109 25.08 -5.77 1.45
CA ASN A 109 24.18 -6.29 0.41
C ASN A 109 23.03 -5.30 0.11
N PRO A 110 23.31 -4.22 -0.65
CA PRO A 110 22.35 -3.13 -0.87
C PRO A 110 21.05 -3.59 -1.53
N PHE A 111 21.11 -4.57 -2.44
CA PHE A 111 19.90 -5.12 -3.07
C PHE A 111 18.95 -5.76 -2.05
N LEU A 112 19.49 -6.50 -1.08
CA LEU A 112 18.69 -7.14 -0.04
C LEU A 112 18.08 -6.09 0.90
N PHE A 113 18.85 -5.04 1.25
CA PHE A 113 18.35 -3.91 2.04
C PHE A 113 17.13 -3.25 1.38
N TYR A 114 17.25 -2.90 0.09
CA TYR A 114 16.16 -2.26 -0.64
C TYR A 114 14.95 -3.18 -0.82
N ALA A 115 15.16 -4.48 -1.04
CA ALA A 115 14.06 -5.45 -1.14
C ALA A 115 13.25 -5.55 0.17
N ILE A 116 13.94 -5.62 1.32
CA ILE A 116 13.29 -5.66 2.64
C ILE A 116 12.57 -4.34 2.92
N ALA A 117 13.22 -3.20 2.67
CA ALA A 117 12.63 -1.88 2.88
C ALA A 117 11.38 -1.66 2.00
N PHE A 118 11.43 -2.08 0.73
CA PHE A 118 10.31 -1.99 -0.20
C PHE A 118 9.12 -2.82 0.28
N LYS A 119 9.37 -4.09 0.63
CA LYS A 119 8.32 -4.97 1.19
C LYS A 119 7.70 -4.34 2.44
N PHE A 120 8.51 -3.83 3.35
CA PHE A 120 8.04 -3.21 4.59
C PHE A 120 7.12 -2.01 4.31
N ILE A 121 7.55 -1.09 3.44
CA ILE A 121 6.75 0.07 3.02
C ILE A 121 5.43 -0.37 2.39
N LEU A 122 5.48 -1.34 1.48
CA LEU A 122 4.34 -1.87 0.75
C LEU A 122 3.31 -2.50 1.70
N VAL A 123 3.76 -3.34 2.66
CA VAL A 123 2.89 -3.95 3.66
C VAL A 123 2.30 -2.90 4.60
N CYS A 124 3.12 -2.04 5.20
CA CYS A 124 2.64 -1.06 6.18
C CYS A 124 1.65 -0.08 5.55
N SER A 125 1.93 0.43 4.35
CA SER A 125 1.03 1.35 3.67
C SER A 125 -0.30 0.70 3.26
N SER A 126 -0.24 -0.55 2.80
CA SER A 126 -1.45 -1.34 2.47
C SER A 126 -2.28 -1.66 3.72
N LEU A 127 -1.64 -1.89 4.86
CA LEU A 127 -2.31 -2.21 6.11
C LEU A 127 -3.00 -0.98 6.72
N ILE A 128 -2.32 0.16 6.77
CA ILE A 128 -2.89 1.43 7.25
C ILE A 128 -4.08 1.83 6.37
N SER A 129 -3.92 1.77 5.05
CA SER A 129 -5.02 2.07 4.12
C SER A 129 -6.19 1.09 4.30
N LYS A 130 -5.93 -0.21 4.49
CA LYS A 130 -6.98 -1.21 4.77
C LYS A 130 -7.77 -0.89 6.03
N ILE A 131 -7.12 -0.49 7.12
CA ILE A 131 -7.79 -0.11 8.36
C ILE A 131 -8.77 1.04 8.12
N VAL A 132 -8.30 2.10 7.45
CA VAL A 132 -9.14 3.28 7.16
C VAL A 132 -10.28 2.92 6.21
N ILE A 133 -10.01 2.16 5.16
CA ILE A 133 -11.04 1.70 4.20
C ILE A 133 -12.12 0.90 4.93
N THR A 134 -11.72 -0.04 5.79
CA THR A 134 -12.63 -0.88 6.55
C THR A 134 -13.49 -0.05 7.51
N LEU A 135 -12.90 0.96 8.16
CA LEU A 135 -13.65 1.89 9.02
C LEU A 135 -14.68 2.70 8.23
N ILE A 136 -14.33 3.19 7.03
CA ILE A 136 -15.26 3.92 6.16
C ILE A 136 -16.44 3.00 5.76
N GLU A 137 -16.17 1.76 5.38
CA GLU A 137 -17.21 0.80 5.02
C GLU A 137 -18.12 0.45 6.20
N PHE A 138 -17.53 0.28 7.38
CA PHE A 138 -18.28 0.04 8.61
C PHE A 138 -19.25 1.20 8.92
N ILE A 139 -18.77 2.45 8.87
CA ILE A 139 -19.62 3.63 9.10
C ILE A 139 -20.75 3.71 8.06
N ARG A 140 -20.45 3.41 6.78
CA ARG A 140 -21.48 3.40 5.73
C ARG A 140 -22.54 2.34 5.94
N ALA A 141 -22.13 1.13 6.35
CA ALA A 141 -23.05 0.04 6.66
C ALA A 141 -23.96 0.41 7.83
N TRP A 142 -23.37 0.96 8.90
CA TRP A 142 -24.11 1.41 10.08
C TRP A 142 -25.17 2.47 9.76
N ILE A 143 -24.82 3.49 8.96
CA ILE A 143 -25.79 4.53 8.53
C ILE A 143 -26.90 3.92 7.67
N GLN A 144 -26.60 2.93 6.84
CA GLN A 144 -27.59 2.27 6.01
C GLN A 144 -28.57 1.44 6.84
N GLU A 145 -28.07 0.66 7.80
CA GLU A 145 -28.90 -0.09 8.75
C GLU A 145 -29.83 0.82 9.55
N GLU A 146 -29.35 1.99 9.99
CA GLU A 146 -30.16 2.96 10.73
C GLU A 146 -31.28 3.57 9.86
N LYS A 147 -31.00 3.84 8.58
CA LYS A 147 -32.02 4.31 7.63
C LYS A 147 -33.08 3.26 7.36
N ASP A 148 -32.66 2.02 7.15
CA ASP A 148 -33.58 0.91 6.88
C ASP A 148 -34.47 0.65 8.12
N PHE A 149 -33.92 0.73 9.33
CA PHE A 149 -34.68 0.60 10.57
C PHE A 149 -35.70 1.75 10.75
N ASN A 150 -35.31 2.99 10.48
CA ASN A 150 -36.22 4.14 10.57
C ASN A 150 -37.27 4.17 9.45
N GLY A 151 -36.95 3.64 8.27
CA GLY A 151 -37.89 3.51 7.14
C GLY A 151 -38.89 2.36 7.28
N ILE A 152 -38.62 1.37 8.15
CA ILE A 152 -39.58 0.31 8.51
C ILE A 152 -40.58 0.80 9.58
N ASN A 153 -40.22 1.84 10.34
CA ASN A 153 -41.05 2.44 11.40
C ASN A 153 -41.82 3.70 10.94
N ALA A 154 -41.78 4.06 9.65
CA ALA A 154 -42.52 5.18 9.04
C ALA A 154 -43.63 4.66 8.13
#